data_AF-A0A1H1XCC9-F1
#
_entry.id   AF-A0A1H1XCC9-F1
#
_cell.length_a   1.000
_cell.length_b   1.000
_cell.length_c   1.000
_cell.angle_alpha   90.00
_cell.angle_beta   90.00
_cell.angle_gamma   90.00
#
_symmetry.space_group_name_H-M   'P 1'
#
loop_
_entity.id
_entity.type
_entity.pdbx_description
1 polymer ?
#
loop_
_entity_poly.entity_id
_entity_poly.type
_entity_poly.pdbx_seq_one_letter_code
_entity_poly.pdbx_strand_id
1 'polypeptide(L)'
;MVPEQPHPDPDDALRALMRTLAASAREANLARTAVLEEAQAALEAGRLDAEHREAAVAAAHQVVGSAGTFGRRRSSVLAADLEQWFRDGPPAGGDAAGRERVRAQLAELRTDLTAAGDHQDEV
;
A
#
# COMPACT_ATOMS: atom_id res chain seq x y z
N MET A 1 3.80 -1.51 -51.82
CA MET A 1 4.68 -2.06 -50.77
C MET A 1 4.12 -1.57 -49.45
N VAL A 2 3.32 -2.40 -48.78
CA VAL A 2 2.71 -2.04 -47.50
C VAL A 2 3.79 -2.28 -46.44
N PRO A 3 4.15 -1.30 -45.59
CA PRO A 3 5.13 -1.53 -44.54
C PRO A 3 4.53 -2.51 -43.52
N GLU A 4 5.17 -3.65 -43.37
CA GLU A 4 4.90 -4.61 -42.31
C GLU A 4 5.12 -3.88 -40.97
N GLN A 5 4.04 -3.58 -40.25
CA GLN A 5 4.14 -3.01 -38.93
C GLN A 5 4.81 -4.06 -38.03
N PRO A 6 5.93 -3.75 -37.35
CA PRO A 6 6.55 -4.71 -36.45
C PRO A 6 5.55 -5.04 -35.34
N HIS A 7 5.11 -6.30 -35.30
CA HIS A 7 4.34 -6.80 -34.17
C HIS A 7 5.25 -6.77 -32.93
N PRO A 8 4.80 -6.20 -31.80
CA PRO A 8 5.58 -6.22 -30.58
C PRO A 8 5.82 -7.68 -30.18
N ASP A 9 7.04 -7.97 -29.72
CA ASP A 9 7.38 -9.25 -29.13
C ASP A 9 6.36 -9.58 -28.02
N PRO A 10 5.73 -10.76 -28.03
CA PRO A 10 4.80 -11.17 -26.97
C PRO A 10 5.34 -10.96 -25.55
N ASP A 11 6.65 -11.14 -25.34
CA ASP A 11 7.30 -10.92 -24.05
C ASP A 11 7.32 -9.44 -23.66
N ASP A 12 7.55 -8.54 -24.61
CA ASP A 12 7.53 -7.10 -24.38
C ASP A 12 6.11 -6.57 -24.14
N ALA A 13 5.13 -7.11 -24.86
CA ALA A 13 3.72 -6.81 -24.62
C ALA A 13 3.28 -7.26 -23.21
N LEU A 14 3.69 -8.46 -22.78
CA LEU A 14 3.43 -8.96 -21.44
C LEU A 14 4.11 -8.09 -20.36
N ARG A 15 5.38 -7.72 -20.56
CA ARG A 15 6.09 -6.81 -19.64
C ARG A 15 5.40 -5.46 -19.54
N ALA A 16 4.97 -4.88 -20.67
CA ALA A 16 4.24 -3.62 -20.69
C ALA A 16 2.92 -3.71 -19.92
N LEU A 17 2.16 -4.80 -20.11
CA LEU A 17 0.93 -5.05 -19.36
C LEU A 17 1.19 -5.17 -17.85
N MET A 18 2.22 -5.91 -17.45
CA MET A 18 2.58 -6.05 -16.03
C MET A 18 2.96 -4.71 -15.40
N ARG A 19 3.67 -3.83 -16.14
CA ARG A 19 3.96 -2.46 -15.67
C ARG A 19 2.69 -1.65 -15.45
N THR A 20 1.74 -1.71 -16.37
CA THR A 20 0.43 -1.03 -16.23
C THR A 20 -0.33 -1.55 -15.01
N LEU A 21 -0.40 -2.86 -14.82
CA LEU A 21 -1.05 -3.46 -13.65
C LEU A 21 -0.36 -3.05 -12.34
N ALA A 22 0.97 -3.02 -12.31
CA ALA A 22 1.72 -2.58 -11.15
C ALA A 22 1.47 -1.09 -10.83
N ALA A 23 1.33 -0.24 -11.85
CA ALA A 23 1.00 1.18 -11.67
C ALA A 23 -0.41 1.38 -11.09
N SER A 24 -1.42 0.67 -11.62
CA SER A 24 -2.79 0.72 -11.08
C SER A 24 -2.85 0.16 -9.65
N ALA A 25 -2.14 -0.93 -9.38
CA ALA A 25 -2.08 -1.51 -8.04
C ALA A 25 -1.44 -0.54 -7.03
N ARG A 26 -0.40 0.19 -7.44
CA ARG A 26 0.23 1.24 -6.64
C ARG A 26 -0.74 2.35 -6.29
N GLU A 27 -1.47 2.87 -7.28
CA GLU A 27 -2.49 3.91 -7.06
C GLU A 27 -3.56 3.45 -6.08
N ALA A 28 -4.06 2.22 -6.26
CA ALA A 28 -5.03 1.64 -5.35
C ALA A 28 -4.46 1.43 -3.93
N ASN A 29 -3.17 1.10 -3.79
CA ASN A 29 -2.50 0.98 -2.48
C ASN A 29 -2.29 2.34 -1.81
N LEU A 30 -2.06 3.41 -2.57
CA LEU A 30 -2.00 4.78 -2.03
C LEU A 30 -3.37 5.21 -1.47
N ALA A 31 -4.46 4.91 -2.18
CA ALA A 31 -5.80 5.17 -1.69
C ALA A 31 -6.10 4.38 -0.40
N ARG A 32 -5.70 3.11 -0.32
CA ARG A 32 -5.80 2.31 0.91
C ARG A 32 -4.97 2.88 2.06
N THR A 33 -3.79 3.42 1.76
CA THR A 33 -2.95 4.08 2.78
C THR A 33 -3.66 5.29 3.38
N ALA A 34 -4.45 6.03 2.61
CA ALA A 34 -5.28 7.11 3.13
C ALA A 34 -6.36 6.60 4.12
N VAL A 35 -7.00 5.46 3.84
CA VAL A 35 -7.96 4.83 4.78
C VAL A 35 -7.29 4.46 6.11
N LEU A 36 -6.06 3.95 6.07
CA LEU A 36 -5.29 3.62 7.28
C LEU A 36 -4.97 4.88 8.10
N GLU A 37 -4.70 6.00 7.44
CA GLU A 37 -4.45 7.28 8.09
C GLU A 37 -5.69 7.90 8.70
N GLU A 38 -6.83 7.78 8.03
CA GLU A 38 -8.11 8.20 8.59
C GLU A 38 -8.42 7.42 9.87
N ALA A 39 -8.19 6.10 9.87
CA ALA A 39 -8.34 5.28 11.07
C ALA A 39 -7.35 5.69 12.19
N GLN A 40 -6.10 5.97 11.85
CA GLN A 40 -5.12 6.47 12.82
C GLN A 40 -5.51 7.84 13.38
N ALA A 41 -6.02 8.75 12.55
CA ALA A 41 -6.49 10.06 13.00
C ALA A 41 -7.75 9.95 13.88
N ALA A 42 -8.68 9.06 13.52
CA ALA A 42 -9.84 8.73 14.35
C ALA A 42 -9.39 8.17 15.72
N LEU A 43 -8.38 7.30 15.73
CA LEU A 43 -7.81 6.77 16.97
C LEU A 43 -7.22 7.87 17.85
N GLU A 44 -6.42 8.77 17.29
CA GLU A 44 -5.82 9.89 18.01
C GLU A 44 -6.86 10.85 18.58
N ALA A 45 -7.99 11.00 17.89
CA ALA A 45 -9.12 11.80 18.34
C ALA A 45 -10.05 11.07 19.33
N GLY A 46 -9.77 9.81 19.69
CA GLY A 46 -10.64 9.00 20.54
C GLY A 46 -11.99 8.64 19.89
N ARG A 47 -12.05 8.63 18.56
CA ARG A 47 -13.25 8.35 17.74
C ARG A 47 -13.12 7.11 16.86
N LEU A 48 -12.08 6.29 17.04
CA LEU A 48 -11.96 5.03 16.31
C LEU A 48 -13.07 4.08 16.75
N ASP A 49 -14.00 3.80 15.85
CA ASP A 49 -15.07 2.82 16.04
C ASP A 49 -14.76 1.49 15.32
N ALA A 50 -15.71 0.56 15.37
CA ALA A 50 -15.57 -0.73 14.73
C ALA A 50 -15.47 -0.63 13.20
N GLU A 51 -16.20 0.31 12.58
CA GLU A 51 -16.21 0.49 11.13
C GLU A 51 -14.86 0.99 10.63
N HIS A 52 -14.30 2.03 11.27
CA HIS A 52 -12.96 2.52 10.94
C HIS A 52 -11.90 1.43 11.12
N ARG A 53 -12.00 0.64 12.20
CA ARG A 53 -11.05 -0.46 12.47
C ARG A 53 -11.13 -1.55 11.41
N GLU A 54 -12.33 -1.99 11.06
CA GLU A 54 -12.54 -3.02 10.04
C GLU A 54 -12.09 -2.55 8.66
N ALA A 55 -12.39 -1.30 8.29
CA ALA A 55 -11.92 -0.68 7.06
C ALA A 55 -10.38 -0.63 7.01
N ALA A 56 -9.73 -0.28 8.11
CA ALA A 56 -8.27 -0.25 8.20
C ALA A 56 -7.65 -1.65 8.06
N VAL A 57 -8.18 -2.66 8.76
CA VAL A 57 -7.70 -4.04 8.63
C VAL A 57 -7.85 -4.54 7.20
N ALA A 58 -9.01 -4.31 6.56
CA ALA A 58 -9.24 -4.71 5.18
C ALA A 58 -8.31 -3.98 4.19
N ALA A 59 -8.11 -2.67 4.37
CA ALA A 59 -7.20 -1.88 3.56
C ALA A 59 -5.75 -2.40 3.67
N ALA A 60 -5.27 -2.64 4.89
CA ALA A 60 -3.94 -3.17 5.14
C ALA A 60 -3.75 -4.56 4.50
N HIS A 61 -4.70 -5.47 4.70
CA HIS A 61 -4.69 -6.81 4.09
C HIS A 61 -4.56 -6.76 2.56
N GLN A 62 -5.30 -5.86 1.91
CA GLN A 62 -5.22 -5.68 0.46
C GLN A 62 -3.87 -5.11 0.02
N VAL A 63 -3.26 -4.21 0.80
CA VAL A 63 -1.90 -3.72 0.52
C VAL A 63 -0.88 -4.83 0.68
N VAL A 64 -0.97 -5.68 1.71
CA VAL A 64 -0.08 -6.84 1.90
C VAL A 64 -0.06 -7.72 0.65
N GLY A 65 -1.24 -8.13 0.18
CA GLY A 65 -1.38 -9.00 -0.99
C GLY A 65 -0.88 -8.33 -2.28
N SER A 66 -1.38 -7.13 -2.57
CA SER A 66 -1.02 -6.37 -3.78
C SER A 66 0.47 -6.06 -3.85
N ALA A 67 1.04 -5.52 -2.76
CA ALA A 67 2.46 -5.20 -2.69
C ALA A 67 3.33 -6.47 -2.83
N GLY A 68 2.91 -7.59 -2.23
CA GLY A 68 3.58 -8.89 -2.37
C GLY A 68 3.63 -9.37 -3.82
N THR A 69 2.50 -9.32 -4.53
CA THR A 69 2.39 -9.73 -5.94
C THR A 69 3.32 -8.93 -6.86
N PHE A 70 3.46 -7.62 -6.63
CA PHE A 70 4.29 -6.75 -7.46
C PHE A 70 5.73 -6.56 -6.92
N GLY A 71 6.20 -7.45 -6.04
CA GLY A 71 7.60 -7.47 -5.58
C GLY A 71 7.98 -6.38 -4.56
N ARG A 72 7.00 -5.66 -4.01
CA ARG A 72 7.18 -4.56 -3.04
C ARG A 72 7.24 -5.09 -1.62
N ARG A 73 8.32 -5.81 -1.31
CA ARG A 73 8.50 -6.50 -0.02
C ARG A 73 8.38 -5.57 1.18
N ARG A 74 8.97 -4.36 1.12
CA ARG A 74 8.93 -3.39 2.22
C ARG A 74 7.51 -2.90 2.49
N SER A 75 6.82 -2.40 1.46
CA SER A 75 5.39 -2.05 1.55
C SER A 75 4.53 -3.19 2.11
N SER A 76 4.78 -4.43 1.68
CA SER A 76 4.03 -5.61 2.15
C SER A 76 4.25 -5.87 3.66
N VAL A 77 5.49 -5.78 4.13
CA VAL A 77 5.81 -5.94 5.57
C VAL A 77 5.21 -4.81 6.41
N LEU A 78 5.36 -3.56 5.99
CA LEU A 78 4.77 -2.41 6.70
C LEU A 78 3.24 -2.54 6.81
N ALA A 79 2.58 -2.95 5.73
CA ALA A 79 1.14 -3.17 5.72
C ALA A 79 0.72 -4.32 6.66
N ALA A 80 1.50 -5.39 6.75
CA ALA A 80 1.20 -6.51 7.65
C ALA A 80 1.28 -6.10 9.12
N ASP A 81 2.28 -5.29 9.48
CA ASP A 81 2.41 -4.74 10.84
C ASP A 81 1.23 -3.82 11.19
N LEU A 82 0.79 -2.99 10.24
CA LEU A 82 -0.38 -2.11 10.39
C LEU A 82 -1.68 -2.92 10.51
N GLU A 83 -1.85 -3.95 9.69
CA GLU A 83 -2.98 -4.88 9.73
C GLU A 83 -3.12 -5.50 11.13
N GLN A 84 -2.00 -5.99 11.68
CA GLN A 84 -1.98 -6.58 13.01
C GLN A 84 -2.28 -5.55 14.10
N TRP A 85 -1.72 -4.34 14.02
CA TRP A 85 -2.00 -3.27 14.98
C TRP A 85 -3.49 -2.90 15.03
N PHE A 86 -4.13 -2.69 13.87
CA PHE A 86 -5.55 -2.36 13.83
C PHE A 86 -6.43 -3.55 14.24
N ARG A 87 -6.00 -4.79 13.97
CA ARG A 87 -6.71 -6.00 14.41
C ARG A 87 -6.73 -6.15 15.93
N ASP A 88 -5.57 -6.03 16.55
CA ASP A 88 -5.43 -6.21 18.01
C ASP A 88 -6.02 -5.03 18.77
N GLY A 89 -6.03 -3.86 18.14
CA GLY A 89 -6.43 -2.62 18.76
C GLY A 89 -5.37 -2.08 19.73
N PRO A 90 -5.40 -0.76 20.00
CA PRO A 90 -4.50 -0.15 20.95
C PRO A 90 -4.79 -0.67 22.39
N PRO A 91 -3.75 -0.83 23.24
CA PRO A 91 -3.91 -1.21 24.63
C PRO A 91 -4.89 -0.29 25.41
N ALA A 92 -5.68 -0.88 26.29
CA ALA A 92 -6.52 -0.14 27.23
C ALA A 92 -5.63 0.72 28.15
N GLY A 93 -5.85 2.04 28.14
CA GLY A 93 -5.01 3.02 28.88
C GLY A 93 -4.20 3.95 27.98
N GLY A 94 -4.21 3.72 26.66
CA GLY A 94 -3.60 4.59 25.67
C GLY A 94 -2.12 4.29 25.49
N ASP A 95 -1.75 3.91 24.26
CA ASP A 95 -0.37 3.63 23.88
C ASP A 95 0.18 4.74 22.96
N ALA A 96 0.78 5.77 23.58
CA ALA A 96 1.35 6.89 22.83
C ALA A 96 2.53 6.47 21.93
N ALA A 97 3.37 5.55 22.42
CA ALA A 97 4.52 5.06 21.67
C ALA A 97 4.07 4.20 20.47
N GLY A 98 3.08 3.32 20.67
CA GLY A 98 2.48 2.55 19.58
C GLY A 98 1.81 3.42 18.53
N ARG A 99 1.09 4.47 18.94
CA ARG A 99 0.49 5.44 17.99
C ARG A 99 1.55 6.18 17.17
N GLU A 100 2.64 6.63 17.79
CA GLU A 100 3.72 7.30 17.07
C GLU A 100 4.42 6.35 16.09
N ARG A 101 4.68 5.09 16.52
CA ARG A 101 5.22 4.04 15.64
C ARG A 101 4.34 3.81 14.41
N VAL A 102 3.03 3.71 14.61
CA VAL A 102 2.05 3.49 13.51
C VAL A 102 2.04 4.68 12.56
N ARG A 103 2.08 5.91 13.08
CA ARG A 103 2.20 7.13 12.26
C ARG A 103 3.46 7.10 11.40
N ALA A 104 4.60 6.73 11.98
CA ALA A 104 5.86 6.60 11.25
C ALA A 104 5.78 5.51 10.16
N GLN A 105 5.19 4.35 10.47
CA GLN A 105 5.00 3.26 9.49
C GLN A 105 4.09 3.68 8.33
N LEU A 106 3.04 4.48 8.57
CA LEU A 106 2.16 5.01 7.52
C LEU A 106 2.90 5.99 6.59
N ALA A 107 3.68 6.90 7.17
CA ALA A 107 4.51 7.82 6.40
C ALA A 107 5.55 7.08 5.55
N GLU A 108 6.15 6.03 6.10
CA GLU A 108 7.10 5.16 5.40
C GLU A 108 6.41 4.38 4.27
N LEU A 109 5.24 3.80 4.53
CA LEU A 109 4.46 3.07 3.54
C LEU A 109 4.09 3.96 2.36
N ARG A 110 3.59 5.17 2.60
CA ARG A 110 3.31 6.13 1.51
C ARG A 110 4.57 6.45 0.71
N THR A 111 5.68 6.71 1.41
CA THR A 111 6.95 7.06 0.75
C THR A 111 7.42 5.92 -0.15
N ASP A 112 7.39 4.67 0.33
CA ASP A 112 7.79 3.48 -0.43
C ASP A 112 6.87 3.23 -1.64
N LEU A 113 5.56 3.42 -1.47
CA LEU A 113 4.58 3.32 -2.55
C LEU A 113 4.76 4.42 -3.60
N THR A 114 5.18 5.63 -3.20
CA THR A 114 5.38 6.76 -4.11
C THR A 114 6.70 6.65 -4.88
N ALA A 115 7.81 6.45 -4.17
CA ALA A 115 9.18 6.47 -4.71
C ALA A 115 9.42 5.42 -5.80
N ALA A 116 8.72 4.30 -5.72
CA ALA A 116 8.85 3.24 -6.70
C ALA A 116 8.06 3.48 -8.01
N GLY A 117 7.54 4.70 -8.23
CA GLY A 117 7.23 5.18 -9.58
C GLY A 117 8.40 5.89 -10.25
N ASP A 118 9.39 6.34 -9.48
CA ASP A 118 10.49 7.18 -9.99
C ASP A 118 11.71 6.35 -10.41
N HIS A 119 11.78 5.05 -10.07
CA HIS A 119 12.87 4.14 -10.46
C HIS A 119 12.60 3.37 -11.77
N GLN A 120 11.76 3.90 -12.67
CA GLN A 120 11.51 3.28 -13.99
C GLN A 120 12.43 3.79 -15.12
N ASP A 121 13.38 4.68 -14.81
CA ASP A 121 14.40 5.16 -15.74
C ASP A 121 15.80 4.80 -15.23
N GLU A 122 16.22 3.54 -15.29
CA GLU A 122 17.63 3.23 -15.51
C GLU A 122 17.83 1.77 -15.97
N VAL A 123 18.17 1.68 -17.26
CA VAL A 123 18.88 0.65 -18.04
C VAL A 123 18.22 -0.71 -18.29
#